data_AF-A0AAD2TRT1-F1
#
_entry.id   AF-A0AAD2TRT1-F1
#
_cell.length_a   1.000
_cell.length_b   1.000
_cell.length_c   1.000
_cell.angle_alpha   90.00
_cell.angle_beta   90.00
_cell.angle_gamma   90.00
#
_symmetry.space_group_name_H-M   'P 1'
#
loop_
_entity.id
_entity.type
_entity.pdbx_description
1 polymer ?
#
loop_
_entity_poly.entity_id
_entity_poly.type
_entity_poly.pdbx_seq_one_letter_code
_entity_poly.pdbx_strand_id
1 'polypeptide(L)'
;MKKRSFILGLVFLMFVSSVVYPNRVKDTEQSWEEEEDRSIISSPTLSIDENNIYIHSNKLLDGLNVKIINIKGNVLYNDIITVSSEIEYPISIDFLLNGDYKIFISKGNNYLVGYFDVLK
;
A
#
# COMPACT_ATOMS: atom_id res chain seq x y z
N MET A 1 -20.61 46.48 -30.11
CA MET A 1 -19.26 45.88 -29.99
C MET A 1 -19.01 45.45 -28.54
N LYS A 2 -18.64 44.18 -28.38
CA LYS A 2 -17.92 43.50 -27.27
C LYS A 2 -18.52 43.55 -25.85
N LYS A 3 -19.29 42.50 -25.53
CA LYS A 3 -19.44 41.94 -24.18
C LYS A 3 -18.03 41.67 -23.64
N ARG A 4 -17.60 42.36 -22.59
CA ARG A 4 -16.29 42.13 -21.97
C ARG A 4 -16.42 40.91 -21.06
N SER A 5 -15.87 39.79 -21.52
CA SER A 5 -15.88 38.50 -20.83
C SER A 5 -15.35 38.62 -19.40
N PHE A 6 -16.20 38.34 -18.43
CA PHE A 6 -15.86 38.16 -17.02
C PHE A 6 -15.38 36.71 -16.80
N ILE A 7 -14.36 36.27 -17.54
CA ILE A 7 -13.84 34.89 -17.49
C ILE A 7 -12.33 34.93 -17.25
N LEU A 8 -11.90 35.63 -16.18
CA LEU A 8 -10.50 35.60 -15.76
C LEU A 8 -10.32 35.12 -14.31
N GLY A 9 -11.42 34.90 -13.57
CA GLY A 9 -11.38 34.38 -12.19
C GLY A 9 -11.50 32.86 -12.07
N LEU A 10 -11.92 32.14 -13.12
CA LEU A 10 -12.27 30.72 -13.01
C LEU A 10 -11.09 29.75 -13.23
N VAL A 11 -9.95 30.24 -13.74
CA VAL A 11 -8.77 29.38 -14.02
C VAL A 11 -7.89 29.18 -12.77
N PHE A 12 -8.11 29.96 -11.70
CA PHE A 12 -7.33 29.83 -10.46
C PHE A 12 -7.81 28.68 -9.54
N LEU A 13 -8.98 28.10 -9.82
CA LEU A 13 -9.56 26.99 -9.04
C LEU A 13 -9.13 25.59 -9.53
N MET A 14 -8.28 25.50 -10.55
CA MET A 14 -7.78 24.22 -11.07
C MET A 14 -6.51 23.70 -10.36
N PHE A 15 -6.10 24.30 -9.24
CA PHE A 15 -5.25 23.58 -8.29
C PHE A 15 -6.16 22.64 -7.49
N VAL A 16 -6.59 21.56 -8.15
CA VAL A 16 -7.03 20.36 -7.45
C VAL A 16 -5.84 19.98 -6.58
N SER A 17 -5.96 20.23 -5.29
CA SER A 17 -5.04 19.72 -4.29
C SER A 17 -5.04 18.21 -4.45
N SER A 18 -4.05 17.65 -5.13
CA SER A 18 -3.74 16.24 -4.95
C SER A 18 -3.36 16.11 -3.48
N VAL A 19 -4.31 15.69 -2.64
CA VAL A 19 -3.99 15.21 -1.31
C VAL A 19 -3.18 13.95 -1.58
N VAL A 20 -1.86 14.11 -1.59
CA VAL A 20 -0.95 12.97 -1.54
C VAL A 20 -1.13 12.44 -0.13
N TYR A 21 -1.98 11.43 0.02
CA TYR A 21 -2.05 10.70 1.28
C TYR A 21 -0.66 10.09 1.50
N PRO A 22 0.04 10.46 2.58
CA PRO A 22 1.34 9.86 2.84
C PRO A 22 1.12 8.36 3.01
N ASN A 23 1.84 7.56 2.23
CA ASN A 23 1.85 6.13 2.43
C ASN A 23 2.26 5.88 3.89
N ARG A 24 1.35 5.34 4.71
CA ARG A 24 1.61 5.10 6.14
C ARG A 24 2.55 3.93 6.39
N VAL A 25 2.98 3.25 5.34
CA VAL A 25 4.10 2.31 5.40
C VAL A 25 5.37 3.13 5.66
N LYS A 26 5.88 3.05 6.89
CA LYS A 26 7.02 3.86 7.35
C LYS A 26 8.32 3.41 6.73
N ASP A 27 8.54 2.10 6.76
CA ASP A 27 9.75 1.44 6.29
C ASP A 27 9.38 0.10 5.67
N THR A 28 10.15 -0.33 4.67
CA THR A 28 10.01 -1.65 4.06
C THR A 28 11.37 -2.33 3.95
N GLU A 29 11.45 -3.57 4.43
CA GLU A 29 12.60 -4.46 4.23
C GLU A 29 12.16 -5.60 3.31
N GLN A 30 12.94 -5.94 2.28
CA GLN A 30 12.59 -7.03 1.38
C GLN A 30 13.81 -7.84 0.92
N SER A 31 13.57 -9.12 0.62
CA SER A 31 14.58 -10.03 0.06
C SER A 31 14.26 -10.52 -1.34
N TRP A 32 13.20 -10.00 -1.97
CA TRP A 32 12.88 -10.32 -3.35
C TRP A 32 13.98 -9.79 -4.26
N GLU A 33 14.47 -10.63 -5.18
CA GLU A 33 15.46 -10.20 -6.17
C GLU A 33 14.81 -9.19 -7.14
N GLU A 34 15.50 -8.09 -7.38
CA GLU A 34 15.16 -7.17 -8.48
C GLU A 34 15.63 -7.82 -9.78
N GLU A 35 14.72 -8.14 -10.70
CA GLU A 35 15.12 -8.70 -12.00
C GLU A 35 15.96 -7.65 -12.78
N GLU A 36 17.07 -8.11 -13.38
CA GLU A 36 18.08 -7.26 -14.04
C GLU A 36 17.53 -6.42 -15.21
N ASP A 37 16.40 -6.84 -15.81
CA ASP A 37 15.65 -6.05 -16.79
C ASP A 37 14.80 -4.99 -16.06
N ARG A 38 15.44 -3.85 -15.82
CA ARG A 38 14.93 -2.64 -15.13
C ARG A 38 13.61 -2.10 -15.70
N SER A 39 12.49 -2.74 -15.41
CA SER A 39 11.13 -2.21 -15.58
C SER A 39 10.04 -2.99 -14.82
N ILE A 40 10.30 -4.23 -14.37
CA ILE A 40 9.24 -5.10 -13.80
C ILE A 40 9.68 -5.62 -12.41
N ILE A 41 9.33 -4.89 -11.36
CA ILE A 41 9.50 -5.33 -9.96
C ILE A 41 8.55 -6.49 -9.67
N SER A 42 9.01 -7.73 -9.64
CA SER A 42 8.15 -8.90 -9.33
C SER A 42 7.83 -9.07 -7.83
N SER A 43 8.30 -8.16 -6.99
CA SER A 43 8.02 -8.17 -5.56
C SER A 43 6.67 -7.52 -5.24
N PRO A 44 5.97 -7.97 -4.20
CA PRO A 44 4.80 -7.26 -3.75
C PRO A 44 5.20 -5.88 -3.22
N THR A 45 4.32 -4.89 -3.33
CA THR A 45 4.47 -3.59 -2.68
C THR A 45 3.26 -3.30 -1.79
N LEU A 46 3.43 -2.36 -0.86
CA LEU A 46 2.42 -2.01 0.12
C LEU A 46 2.02 -0.55 0.01
N SER A 47 0.71 -0.31 0.09
CA SER A 47 0.17 1.00 0.42
C SER A 47 -0.87 0.88 1.52
N ILE A 48 -1.13 1.99 2.20
CA ILE A 48 -2.21 2.09 3.19
C ILE A 48 -3.07 3.27 2.79
N ASP A 49 -4.36 3.00 2.66
CA ASP A 49 -5.38 4.03 2.49
C ASP A 49 -6.55 3.74 3.45
N GLU A 50 -7.03 4.79 4.08
CA GLU A 50 -8.03 4.73 5.16
C GLU A 50 -7.72 3.63 6.19
N ASN A 51 -8.55 2.59 6.24
CA ASN A 51 -8.44 1.43 7.12
C ASN A 51 -8.14 0.13 6.34
N ASN A 52 -7.44 0.22 5.22
CA ASN A 52 -7.01 -0.93 4.43
C ASN A 52 -5.50 -0.86 4.13
N ILE A 53 -4.85 -2.01 4.25
CA ILE A 53 -3.55 -2.24 3.62
C ILE A 53 -3.81 -2.85 2.26
N TYR A 54 -3.19 -2.31 1.22
CA TYR A 54 -3.27 -2.84 -0.14
C TYR A 54 -1.94 -3.49 -0.50
N ILE A 55 -2.01 -4.71 -1.00
CA ILE A 55 -0.87 -5.43 -1.55
C ILE A 55 -0.97 -5.38 -3.06
N HIS A 56 0.08 -4.90 -3.71
CA HIS A 56 0.16 -4.71 -5.15
C HIS A 56 1.25 -5.60 -5.74
N SER A 57 1.10 -6.00 -6.99
CA SER A 57 2.15 -6.67 -7.76
C SER A 57 1.89 -6.51 -9.25
N ASN A 58 2.94 -6.38 -10.04
CA ASN A 58 2.87 -6.36 -11.51
C ASN A 58 2.93 -7.75 -12.16
N LYS A 59 3.03 -8.80 -11.33
CA LYS A 59 2.94 -10.22 -11.73
C LYS A 59 1.98 -10.94 -10.78
N LEU A 60 1.37 -12.03 -11.25
CA LEU A 60 0.57 -12.90 -10.39
C LEU A 60 1.45 -13.53 -9.29
N LEU A 61 1.13 -13.25 -8.03
CA LEU A 61 1.78 -13.84 -6.87
C LEU A 61 0.78 -14.71 -6.11
N ASP A 62 0.81 -16.00 -6.40
CA ASP A 62 -0.01 -16.99 -5.71
C ASP A 62 0.68 -17.54 -4.45
N GLY A 63 -0.11 -17.90 -3.43
CA GLY A 63 0.36 -18.55 -2.20
C GLY A 63 1.23 -17.66 -1.32
N LEU A 64 0.95 -16.35 -1.26
CA LEU A 64 1.64 -15.44 -0.34
C LEU A 64 1.16 -15.66 1.09
N ASN A 65 2.07 -15.95 2.01
CA ASN A 65 1.76 -16.00 3.44
C ASN A 65 1.80 -14.58 4.00
N VAL A 66 0.68 -14.09 4.52
CA VAL A 66 0.56 -12.73 5.05
C VAL A 66 0.22 -12.77 6.53
N LYS A 67 0.97 -12.03 7.34
CA LYS A 67 0.74 -11.90 8.78
C LYS A 67 0.75 -10.44 9.21
N ILE A 68 -0.16 -10.05 10.10
CA ILE A 68 -0.07 -8.78 10.84
C ILE A 68 0.31 -9.10 12.27
N ILE A 69 1.35 -8.44 12.77
CA ILE A 69 1.96 -8.71 14.07
C ILE A 69 2.06 -7.40 14.85
N ASN A 70 1.62 -7.40 16.11
CA ASN A 70 1.78 -6.25 16.99
C ASN A 70 3.20 -6.16 17.59
N ILE A 71 3.54 -5.06 18.27
CA ILE A 71 4.85 -4.88 18.93
C ILE A 71 5.20 -5.96 19.97
N LYS A 72 4.19 -6.67 20.52
CA LYS A 72 4.39 -7.76 21.49
C LYS A 72 4.68 -9.11 20.81
N GLY A 73 4.72 -9.14 19.47
CA GLY A 73 4.93 -10.35 18.69
C GLY A 73 3.67 -11.21 18.53
N ASN A 74 2.48 -10.72 18.89
CA ASN A 74 1.24 -11.47 18.69
C ASN A 74 0.77 -11.33 17.24
N VAL A 75 0.45 -12.47 16.62
CA VAL A 75 -0.14 -12.54 15.28
C VAL A 75 -1.63 -12.23 15.40
N LEU A 76 -2.08 -11.17 14.74
CA LEU A 76 -3.46 -10.70 14.76
C LEU A 76 -4.22 -11.00 13.47
N TYR A 77 -3.49 -11.22 12.38
CA TYR A 77 -4.01 -11.67 11.09
C TYR A 77 -3.02 -12.68 10.51
N ASN A 78 -3.52 -13.74 9.89
CA ASN A 78 -2.73 -14.75 9.20
C ASN A 78 -3.56 -15.38 8.08
N ASP A 79 -3.12 -15.24 6.85
CA ASP A 79 -3.80 -15.80 5.69
C ASP A 79 -2.82 -16.20 4.58
N ILE A 80 -3.30 -17.01 3.65
CA ILE A 80 -2.62 -17.37 2.40
C ILE A 80 -3.43 -16.79 1.25
N ILE A 81 -2.84 -15.83 0.52
CA ILE A 81 -3.55 -15.07 -0.50
C ILE A 81 -2.91 -15.22 -1.88
N THR A 82 -3.69 -14.87 -2.89
CA THR A 82 -3.25 -14.68 -4.27
C THR A 82 -3.40 -13.20 -4.63
N VAL A 83 -2.32 -12.56 -5.05
CA VAL A 83 -2.34 -11.18 -5.56
C VAL A 83 -2.25 -11.24 -7.08
N SER A 84 -3.29 -10.78 -7.75
CA SER A 84 -3.35 -10.72 -9.22
C SER A 84 -2.51 -9.57 -9.74
N SER A 85 -1.96 -9.73 -10.95
CA SER A 85 -1.21 -8.68 -11.64
C SER A 85 -2.05 -7.42 -11.82
N GLU A 86 -1.51 -6.26 -11.43
CA GLU A 86 -2.15 -4.94 -11.58
C GLU A 86 -3.51 -4.79 -10.88
N ILE A 87 -3.82 -5.69 -9.93
CA ILE A 87 -5.04 -5.66 -9.13
C ILE A 87 -4.64 -5.68 -7.65
N GLU A 88 -5.05 -4.65 -6.92
CA GLU A 88 -4.77 -4.52 -5.50
C GLU A 88 -5.53 -5.56 -4.69
N TYR A 89 -4.85 -6.21 -3.74
CA TYR A 89 -5.48 -7.06 -2.74
C TYR A 89 -5.66 -6.29 -1.43
N PRO A 90 -6.91 -6.01 -1.00
CA PRO A 90 -7.16 -5.27 0.23
C PRO A 90 -7.17 -6.17 1.47
N ILE A 91 -6.60 -5.67 2.55
CA ILE A 91 -6.71 -6.23 3.91
C ILE A 91 -7.26 -5.13 4.81
N SER A 92 -8.51 -5.30 5.28
CA SER A 92 -9.08 -4.40 6.28
C SER A 92 -8.32 -4.51 7.59
N ILE A 93 -8.01 -3.37 8.19
CA ILE A 93 -7.37 -3.23 9.51
C ILE A 93 -8.34 -2.62 10.55
N ASP A 94 -9.64 -2.65 10.28
CA ASP A 94 -10.69 -2.12 11.18
C ASP A 94 -10.70 -2.78 12.56
N PHE A 95 -10.25 -4.03 12.65
CA PHE A 95 -10.18 -4.77 13.91
C PHE A 95 -8.96 -4.39 14.77
N LEU A 96 -7.99 -3.65 14.23
CA LEU A 96 -6.81 -3.23 14.98
C LEU A 96 -7.11 -2.06 15.91
N LEU A 97 -6.47 -2.04 17.06
CA LEU A 97 -6.48 -0.91 17.99
C LEU A 97 -5.40 0.11 17.59
N ASN A 98 -5.41 1.29 18.23
CA ASN A 98 -4.33 2.25 18.03
C ASN A 98 -2.99 1.67 18.50
N GLY A 99 -1.95 1.82 17.69
CA GLY A 99 -0.63 1.31 17.98
C GLY A 99 0.21 1.01 16.76
N ASP A 100 1.41 0.48 16.99
CA ASP A 100 2.36 0.10 15.94
C ASP A 100 2.27 -1.40 15.61
N TYR A 101 2.43 -1.68 14.32
CA TYR A 101 2.29 -3.01 13.74
C TYR A 101 3.33 -3.23 12.64
N LYS A 102 3.55 -4.50 12.33
CA LYS A 102 4.22 -4.90 11.10
C LYS A 102 3.37 -5.89 10.31
N ILE A 103 3.38 -5.75 9.00
CA ILE A 103 2.90 -6.75 8.07
C ILE A 103 4.10 -7.53 7.54
N PHE A 104 3.99 -8.86 7.55
CA PHE A 104 5.01 -9.78 7.06
C PHE A 104 4.41 -10.60 5.92
N ILE A 105 4.95 -10.44 4.72
CA ILE A 105 4.55 -11.16 3.51
C ILE A 105 5.70 -12.08 3.12
N SER A 106 5.43 -13.36 2.85
CA SER A 106 6.48 -14.30 2.47
C SER A 106 6.03 -15.38 1.48
N LYS A 107 6.98 -15.81 0.65
CA LYS A 107 6.84 -16.94 -0.29
C LYS A 107 8.18 -17.63 -0.44
N GLY A 108 8.27 -18.87 0.03
CA GLY A 108 9.54 -19.59 0.09
C GLY A 108 10.56 -18.80 0.93
N ASN A 109 11.71 -18.48 0.35
CA ASN A 109 12.76 -17.70 1.01
C ASN A 109 12.58 -16.18 0.86
N ASN A 110 11.63 -15.73 0.04
CA ASN A 110 11.41 -14.33 -0.21
C ASN A 110 10.47 -13.73 0.82
N TYR A 111 10.78 -12.54 1.31
CA TYR A 111 9.93 -11.82 2.24
C TYR A 111 9.88 -10.33 1.95
N LEU A 112 8.80 -9.71 2.45
CA LEU A 112 8.64 -8.28 2.59
C LEU A 112 8.09 -8.00 3.99
N VAL A 113 8.70 -7.03 4.68
CA VAL A 113 8.26 -6.53 5.98
C VAL A 113 7.90 -5.07 5.83
N GLY A 114 6.66 -4.70 6.12
CA GLY A 114 6.22 -3.31 6.19
C GLY A 114 5.85 -2.92 7.61
N TYR A 115 6.22 -1.72 8.04
CA TYR A 115 5.86 -1.17 9.35
C TYR A 115 4.81 -0.07 9.20
N PHE A 116 3.79 -0.06 10.06
CA PHE A 116 2.72 0.93 10.02
C PHE A 116 2.15 1.20 11.41
N ASP A 117 1.52 2.37 11.58
CA ASP A 117 0.72 2.69 12.75
C ASP A 117 -0.77 2.75 12.42
N VAL A 118 -1.59 2.45 13.41
CA VAL A 118 -3.04 2.70 13.40
C VAL A 118 -3.32 3.85 14.36
N LEU A 119 -4.02 4.86 13.85
CA LEU A 119 -4.45 6.06 14.58
C LEU A 119 -5.92 6.27 14.26
N LYS A 120 -6.79 5.95 15.22
CA LYS A 120 -8.25 6.17 15.19
C LYS A 120 -8.64 7.21 16.23
#